data_AF-A0A9E0LPK5-F1
#
_entry.id   AF-A0A9E0LPK5-F1
#
_cell.length_a   1.000
_cell.length_b   1.000
_cell.length_c   1.000
_cell.angle_alpha   90.00
_cell.angle_beta   90.00
_cell.angle_gamma   90.00
#
_symmetry.space_group_name_H-M   'P 1'
#
loop_
_entity.id
_entity.type
_entity.pdbx_description
1 polymer ?
#
loop_
_entity_poly.entity_id
_entity_poly.type
_entity_poly.pdbx_seq_one_letter_code
_entity_poly.pdbx_strand_id
1 'polypeptide(L)'
;MQMFARILRLISLAMLFGGSTATVFAAITLISAAKAQGVPVSEAAAANAPVFIEFSKVALAFAISLVVAEAIEIKGDLKSLEKGTRWRMARYFSSIVCAISTFIFALAIVPQMEDVRVLMKTDESAKQQFQKLHEASRLIFTGTIVFALASLVLPVISTKRISD
;
A
#
# COMPACT_ATOMS: atom_id res chain seq x y z
N MET A 1 -0.72 -26.01 6.27
CA MET A 1 -1.45 -24.76 5.95
C MET A 1 -0.92 -23.53 6.68
N GLN A 2 -0.72 -23.55 8.00
CA GLN A 2 -0.27 -22.37 8.76
C GLN A 2 1.08 -21.80 8.30
N MET A 3 2.08 -22.65 8.05
CA MET A 3 3.39 -22.19 7.55
C MET A 3 3.28 -21.53 6.17
N PHE A 4 2.47 -22.09 5.27
CA PHE A 4 2.23 -21.52 3.95
C PHE A 4 1.55 -20.16 4.04
N ALA A 5 0.49 -20.03 4.86
CA ALA A 5 -0.18 -18.75 5.09
C ALA A 5 0.79 -17.70 5.65
N ARG A 6 1.69 -18.10 6.55
CA ARG A 6 2.71 -17.21 7.11
C ARG A 6 3.70 -16.70 6.09
N ILE A 7 4.18 -17.58 5.21
CA ILE A 7 5.08 -17.21 4.12
C ILE A 7 4.35 -16.26 3.16
N LEU A 8 3.13 -16.61 2.75
CA LEU A 8 2.32 -15.80 1.86
C LEU A 8 2.06 -14.40 2.44
N ARG A 9 1.74 -14.31 3.74
CA ARG A 9 1.58 -13.06 4.46
C ARG A 9 2.85 -12.21 4.39
N LEU A 10 4.01 -12.80 4.71
CA LEU A 10 5.29 -12.09 4.72
C LEU A 10 5.67 -11.57 3.33
N ILE A 11 5.48 -12.39 2.29
CA ILE A 11 5.73 -11.98 0.90
C ILE A 11 4.80 -10.83 0.51
N SER A 12 3.50 -10.95 0.78
CA SER A 12 2.53 -9.90 0.48
C SER A 12 2.88 -8.59 1.19
N LEU A 13 3.19 -8.64 2.49
CA LEU A 13 3.58 -7.45 3.25
C LEU A 13 4.89 -6.85 2.74
N ALA A 14 5.88 -7.67 2.38
CA ALA A 14 7.15 -7.19 1.83
C ALA A 14 6.95 -6.50 0.47
N MET A 15 6.12 -7.07 -0.40
CA MET A 15 5.79 -6.49 -1.70
C MET A 15 5.00 -5.19 -1.57
N LEU A 16 4.02 -5.15 -0.66
CA LEU A 16 3.24 -3.94 -0.40
C LEU A 16 4.09 -2.84 0.23
N PHE A 17 4.95 -3.18 1.20
CA PHE A 17 5.89 -2.24 1.81
C PHE A 17 6.94 -1.73 0.82
N GLY A 18 7.70 -2.64 0.20
CA GLY A 18 8.81 -2.32 -0.69
C GLY A 18 8.33 -1.64 -1.97
N GLY A 19 7.26 -2.16 -2.57
CA GLY A 19 6.63 -1.57 -3.74
C GLY A 19 6.11 -0.16 -3.48
N SER A 20 5.33 0.03 -2.41
CA SER A 20 4.82 1.37 -2.07
C SER A 20 5.95 2.35 -1.76
N THR A 21 7.01 1.92 -1.08
CA THR A 21 8.19 2.75 -0.78
C THR A 21 8.91 3.16 -2.07
N ALA A 22 9.14 2.22 -2.99
CA ALA A 22 9.74 2.51 -4.28
C ALA A 22 8.89 3.48 -5.11
N THR A 23 7.57 3.31 -5.09
CA THR A 23 6.61 4.18 -5.77
C THR A 23 6.63 5.60 -5.21
N VAL A 24 6.64 5.77 -3.88
CA VAL A 24 6.76 7.09 -3.24
C VAL A 24 8.11 7.72 -3.53
N PHE A 25 9.20 6.96 -3.47
CA PHE A 25 10.54 7.44 -3.80
C PHE A 25 10.63 7.90 -5.26
N ALA A 26 10.10 7.12 -6.20
CA ALA A 26 10.05 7.47 -7.61
C ALA A 26 9.20 8.73 -7.83
N ALA A 27 8.02 8.83 -7.18
CA ALA A 27 7.19 10.02 -7.25
C ALA A 27 7.97 11.27 -6.81
N ILE A 28 8.59 11.24 -5.63
CA ILE A 28 9.28 12.40 -5.08
C ILE A 28 10.50 12.76 -5.91
N THR A 29 11.34 11.78 -6.24
CA THR A 29 12.62 12.01 -6.93
C THR A 29 12.41 12.45 -8.37
N LEU A 30 11.52 11.76 -9.11
CA LEU A 30 11.27 12.09 -10.52
C LEU A 30 10.53 13.41 -10.67
N ILE A 31 9.56 13.72 -9.79
CA ILE A 31 8.86 15.01 -9.82
C ILE A 31 9.82 16.14 -9.44
N SER A 32 10.68 15.94 -8.44
CA SER A 32 11.67 16.96 -8.04
C SER A 32 12.69 17.20 -9.15
N ALA A 33 13.17 16.15 -9.82
CA ALA A 33 14.08 16.26 -10.96
C ALA A 33 13.42 16.99 -12.14
N ALA A 34 12.18 16.64 -12.48
CA ALA A 34 11.43 17.30 -13.55
C ALA A 34 11.17 18.78 -13.25
N LYS A 35 10.84 19.11 -11.99
CA LYS A 35 10.68 20.50 -11.55
C LYS A 35 11.99 21.29 -11.67
N ALA A 36 13.14 20.68 -11.36
CA ALA A 36 14.46 21.29 -11.53
C ALA A 36 14.79 21.57 -13.02
N GLN A 37 14.20 20.83 -13.94
CA GLN A 37 14.31 21.02 -15.39
C GLN A 37 13.25 21.99 -15.96
N GLY A 38 12.43 22.61 -15.10
CA GLY A 38 11.37 23.54 -15.51
C GLY A 38 10.08 22.88 -16.01
N VAL A 39 9.96 21.55 -15.89
CA VAL A 39 8.75 20.82 -16.29
C VAL A 39 7.64 21.01 -15.23
N PRO A 40 6.40 21.34 -15.63
CA PRO A 40 5.28 21.38 -14.71
C PRO A 40 5.04 20.03 -14.01
N VAL A 41 4.75 20.07 -12.70
CA VAL A 41 4.52 18.88 -11.86
C VAL A 41 3.42 17.98 -12.42
N SER A 42 2.38 18.56 -13.01
CA SER A 42 1.29 17.83 -13.65
C SER A 42 1.74 16.99 -14.84
N GLU A 43 2.67 17.50 -15.64
CA GLU A 43 3.21 16.77 -16.80
C GLU A 43 4.16 15.65 -16.35
N ALA A 44 5.02 15.93 -15.37
CA ALA A 44 5.88 14.92 -14.76
C ALA A 44 5.07 13.79 -14.11
N ALA A 45 3.97 14.12 -13.43
CA ALA A 45 3.10 13.13 -12.82
C ALA A 45 2.30 12.33 -13.86
N ALA A 46 1.84 12.96 -14.94
CA ALA A 46 1.16 12.28 -16.05
C ALA A 46 2.08 11.31 -16.82
N ALA A 47 3.37 11.63 -16.92
CA ALA A 47 4.38 10.76 -17.52
C ALA A 47 4.63 9.50 -16.68
N ASN A 48 4.60 9.63 -15.35
CA ASN A 48 4.85 8.50 -14.45
C ASN A 48 3.58 7.69 -14.13
N ALA A 49 2.38 8.25 -14.34
CA ALA A 49 1.09 7.60 -14.05
C ALA A 49 0.96 6.13 -14.53
N PRO A 50 1.42 5.73 -15.74
CA PRO A 50 1.39 4.32 -16.16
C PRO A 50 2.05 3.35 -15.18
N VAL A 51 3.18 3.74 -14.59
CA VAL A 51 3.91 2.90 -13.63
C VAL A 51 3.08 2.70 -12.37
N PHE A 52 2.38 3.75 -11.90
CA PHE A 52 1.48 3.65 -10.75
C PHE A 52 0.26 2.76 -11.07
N ILE A 53 -0.28 2.86 -12.28
CA ILE A 53 -1.41 2.03 -12.73
C ILE A 53 -1.01 0.55 -12.78
N GLU A 54 0.14 0.21 -13.37
CA GLU A 54 0.61 -1.17 -13.40
C GLU A 54 0.96 -1.70 -12.00
N PHE A 55 1.61 -0.87 -11.18
CA PHE A 55 1.87 -1.23 -9.79
C PHE A 55 0.57 -1.51 -9.02
N SER A 56 -0.52 -0.78 -9.29
CA SER A 56 -1.79 -0.99 -8.61
C SER A 56 -2.37 -2.39 -8.81
N LYS A 57 -2.21 -2.98 -10.00
CA LYS A 57 -2.68 -4.34 -10.32
C LYS A 57 -1.90 -5.37 -9.50
N VAL A 58 -0.59 -5.19 -9.44
CA VAL A 58 0.31 -6.03 -8.63
C VAL A 58 0.00 -5.89 -7.15
N ALA A 59 -0.15 -4.65 -6.67
CA ALA A 59 -0.49 -4.35 -5.28
C ALA A 59 -1.85 -4.95 -4.89
N LEU A 60 -2.84 -4.88 -5.78
CA LEU A 60 -4.15 -5.50 -5.57
C LEU A 60 -4.05 -7.02 -5.38
N ALA A 61 -3.28 -7.70 -6.22
CA ALA A 61 -3.07 -9.14 -6.10
C ALA A 61 -2.42 -9.52 -4.76
N PHE A 62 -1.44 -8.74 -4.30
CA PHE A 62 -0.82 -8.95 -2.98
C PHE A 62 -1.74 -8.56 -1.82
N ALA A 63 -2.60 -7.56 -1.96
CA ALA A 63 -3.61 -7.23 -0.95
C ALA A 63 -4.63 -8.36 -0.79
N ILE A 64 -5.12 -8.95 -1.89
CA ILE A 64 -6.00 -10.12 -1.84
C ILE A 64 -5.28 -11.30 -1.17
N SER A 65 -4.05 -11.57 -1.59
CA SER A 65 -3.22 -12.62 -1.01
C SER A 65 -2.99 -12.43 0.49
N LEU A 66 -2.78 -11.18 0.93
CA LEU A 66 -2.65 -10.82 2.34
C LEU A 66 -3.94 -11.12 3.12
N VAL A 67 -5.10 -10.74 2.61
CA VAL A 67 -6.39 -11.02 3.26
C VAL A 67 -6.63 -12.52 3.39
N VAL A 68 -6.34 -13.29 2.34
CA VAL A 68 -6.47 -14.76 2.38
C VAL A 68 -5.51 -15.36 3.41
N ALA A 69 -4.26 -14.92 3.43
CA ALA A 69 -3.26 -15.39 4.39
C ALA A 69 -3.68 -15.07 5.84
N GLU A 70 -4.16 -13.85 6.10
CA GLU A 70 -4.65 -13.43 7.41
C GLU A 70 -5.88 -14.24 7.85
N ALA A 71 -6.83 -14.51 6.95
CA ALA A 71 -7.99 -15.33 7.26
C ALA A 71 -7.60 -16.76 7.68
N ILE A 72 -6.58 -17.35 7.04
CA ILE A 72 -6.07 -18.68 7.38
C ILE A 72 -5.32 -18.66 8.73
N GLU A 73 -4.49 -17.64 8.98
CA GLU A 73 -3.80 -17.46 10.26
C GLU A 73 -4.81 -17.29 11.40
N ILE A 74 -5.77 -16.35 11.30
CA ILE A 74 -6.82 -16.11 12.30
C ILE A 74 -7.58 -17.39 12.63
N LYS A 75 -7.97 -18.16 11.61
CA LYS A 75 -8.72 -19.41 11.81
C LYS A 75 -7.93 -20.43 12.64
N GLY A 76 -6.60 -20.51 12.46
CA GLY A 76 -5.76 -21.39 13.28
C GLY A 76 -5.45 -20.85 14.67
N ASP A 77 -5.52 -19.54 14.84
CA ASP A 77 -5.14 -18.84 16.07
C ASP A 77 -6.34 -18.44 16.94
N LEU A 78 -7.57 -18.81 16.56
CA LEU A 78 -8.83 -18.45 17.23
C LEU A 78 -8.79 -18.65 18.76
N LYS A 79 -8.33 -19.83 19.22
CA LYS A 79 -8.22 -20.13 20.67
C LYS A 79 -7.16 -19.29 21.40
N SER A 80 -6.19 -18.75 20.68
CA SER A 80 -5.09 -17.94 21.22
C SER A 80 -5.45 -16.45 21.22
N LEU A 81 -6.28 -16.01 20.27
CA LEU A 81 -6.85 -14.67 20.19
C LEU A 81 -7.81 -14.39 21.36
N GLU A 82 -8.58 -15.39 21.79
CA GLU A 82 -9.44 -15.30 22.99
C GLU A 82 -8.65 -15.02 24.28
N LYS A 83 -7.36 -15.41 24.32
CA LYS A 83 -6.46 -15.15 25.46
C LYS A 83 -5.69 -13.82 25.36
N GLY A 84 -5.99 -12.99 24.36
CA GLY A 84 -5.87 -11.53 24.48
C GLY A 84 -4.47 -10.93 24.59
N THR A 85 -3.49 -11.37 23.79
CA THR A 85 -2.26 -10.57 23.65
C THR A 85 -2.53 -9.36 22.74
N ARG A 86 -2.62 -8.15 23.32
CA ARG A 86 -2.83 -6.87 22.60
C ARG A 86 -1.95 -6.72 21.35
N TRP A 87 -0.73 -7.25 21.40
CA TRP A 87 0.24 -7.28 20.28
C TRP A 87 -0.21 -8.12 19.08
N ARG A 88 -0.86 -9.27 19.30
CA ARG A 88 -1.42 -10.07 18.20
C ARG A 88 -2.55 -9.32 17.51
N MET A 89 -3.47 -8.74 18.27
CA MET A 89 -4.57 -7.94 17.71
C MET A 89 -4.06 -6.74 16.92
N ALA A 90 -3.04 -6.03 17.44
CA ALA A 90 -2.40 -4.93 16.72
C ALA A 90 -1.78 -5.40 15.38
N ARG A 91 -1.16 -6.59 15.35
CA ARG A 91 -0.62 -7.19 14.10
C ARG A 91 -1.74 -7.46 13.09
N TYR A 92 -2.82 -8.14 13.49
CA TYR A 92 -3.96 -8.40 12.60
C TYR A 92 -4.58 -7.10 12.07
N PHE A 93 -4.79 -6.12 12.96
CA PHE A 93 -5.31 -4.82 12.58
C PHE A 93 -4.39 -4.12 11.56
N SER A 94 -3.08 -4.11 11.80
CA SER A 94 -2.14 -3.47 10.87
C SER A 94 -2.13 -4.13 9.48
N SER A 95 -2.22 -5.46 9.38
CA SER A 95 -2.37 -6.14 8.08
C SER A 95 -3.66 -5.76 7.38
N ILE A 96 -4.78 -5.68 8.10
CA ILE A 96 -6.08 -5.33 7.54
C ILE A 96 -6.07 -3.89 7.02
N VAL A 97 -5.58 -2.93 7.81
CA VAL A 97 -5.48 -1.53 7.37
C VAL A 97 -4.55 -1.38 6.18
N CYS A 98 -3.44 -2.12 6.14
CA CYS A 98 -2.57 -2.20 4.97
C CYS A 98 -3.33 -2.69 3.73
N ALA A 99 -4.10 -3.78 3.84
CA ALA A 99 -4.89 -4.30 2.73
C ALA A 99 -5.97 -3.31 2.26
N ILE A 100 -6.71 -2.70 3.19
CA ILE A 100 -7.75 -1.70 2.91
C ILE A 100 -7.16 -0.49 2.19
N SER A 101 -6.03 0.02 2.66
CA SER A 101 -5.34 1.16 2.03
C SER A 101 -4.98 0.82 0.58
N THR A 102 -4.44 -0.38 0.35
CA THR A 102 -4.14 -0.86 -1.01
C THR A 102 -5.39 -1.03 -1.86
N PHE A 103 -6.51 -1.52 -1.31
CA PHE A 103 -7.77 -1.59 -2.05
C PHE A 103 -8.29 -0.21 -2.45
N ILE A 104 -8.23 0.78 -1.55
CA ILE A 104 -8.62 2.16 -1.86
C ILE A 104 -7.75 2.70 -3.00
N PHE A 105 -6.43 2.48 -2.95
CA PHE A 105 -5.55 2.88 -4.04
C PHE A 105 -5.94 2.23 -5.36
N ALA A 106 -6.01 0.89 -5.40
CA ALA A 106 -6.19 0.15 -6.64
C ALA A 106 -7.60 0.26 -7.24
N LEU A 107 -8.64 0.37 -6.40
CA LEU A 107 -10.04 0.31 -6.85
C LEU A 107 -10.75 1.67 -6.85
N ALA A 108 -10.30 2.64 -6.05
CA ALA A 108 -10.93 3.96 -5.99
C ALA A 108 -10.10 5.05 -6.64
N ILE A 109 -8.79 5.10 -6.37
CA ILE A 109 -7.92 6.19 -6.86
C ILE A 109 -7.47 5.93 -8.29
N VAL A 110 -6.92 4.76 -8.56
CA VAL A 110 -6.29 4.46 -9.85
C VAL A 110 -7.25 4.53 -11.04
N PRO A 111 -8.47 3.96 -10.98
CA PRO A 111 -9.40 4.04 -12.11
C PRO A 111 -9.76 5.50 -12.45
N GLN A 112 -10.06 6.32 -11.44
CA GLN A 112 -10.34 7.74 -11.65
C GLN A 112 -9.12 8.48 -12.21
N MET A 113 -7.92 8.13 -11.75
CA MET A 113 -6.69 8.76 -12.23
C MET A 113 -6.40 8.41 -13.69
N GLU A 114 -6.76 7.20 -14.14
CA GLU A 114 -6.65 6.78 -15.54
C GLU A 114 -7.64 7.55 -16.43
N ASP A 115 -8.90 7.67 -16.02
CA ASP A 115 -9.93 8.43 -16.75
C ASP A 115 -9.53 9.90 -16.92
N VAL A 116 -9.11 10.54 -15.81
CA VAL A 116 -8.76 11.95 -15.79
C VAL A 116 -7.47 12.22 -16.58
N ARG A 117 -6.50 11.29 -16.57
CA ARG A 117 -5.22 11.44 -17.30
C ARG A 117 -5.43 11.66 -18.80
N VAL A 118 -6.42 11.01 -19.41
CA VAL A 118 -6.72 11.18 -20.84
C VAL A 118 -7.23 12.61 -21.11
N LEU A 119 -8.02 13.15 -20.20
CA LEU A 119 -8.68 14.46 -20.30
C LEU A 119 -7.76 15.65 -19.98
N MET A 120 -6.66 15.43 -19.25
CA MET A 120 -5.69 16.48 -18.87
C MET A 120 -5.06 17.24 -20.04
N LYS A 121 -5.08 16.67 -21.25
CA LYS A 121 -4.54 17.33 -22.45
C LYS A 121 -5.42 18.48 -22.95
N THR A 122 -6.70 18.46 -22.60
CA THR A 122 -7.71 19.37 -23.17
C THR A 122 -8.46 20.17 -22.11
N ASP A 123 -8.44 19.74 -20.84
CA ASP A 123 -9.21 20.36 -19.77
C ASP A 123 -8.34 20.69 -18.54
N GLU A 124 -8.37 21.96 -18.11
CA GLU A 124 -7.75 22.46 -16.88
C GLU A 124 -8.39 21.86 -15.62
N SER A 125 -9.70 21.59 -15.64
CA SER A 125 -10.42 21.00 -14.51
C SER A 125 -9.92 19.57 -14.21
N ALA A 126 -9.64 18.81 -15.27
CA ALA A 126 -9.04 17.48 -15.18
C ALA A 126 -7.63 17.53 -14.57
N LYS A 127 -6.83 18.57 -14.86
CA LYS A 127 -5.50 18.71 -14.22
C LYS A 127 -5.61 18.89 -12.71
N GLN A 128 -6.57 19.69 -12.24
CA GLN A 128 -6.78 19.89 -10.80
C GLN A 128 -7.27 18.61 -10.12
N GLN A 129 -8.17 17.87 -10.76
CA GLN A 129 -8.66 16.59 -10.23
C GLN A 129 -7.54 15.55 -10.16
N PHE A 130 -6.69 15.48 -11.18
CA PHE A 130 -5.53 14.59 -11.17
C PHE A 130 -4.55 14.92 -10.04
N GLN A 131 -4.30 16.21 -9.77
CA GLN A 131 -3.45 16.62 -8.65
C GLN A 131 -4.02 16.16 -7.30
N LYS A 132 -5.34 16.31 -7.08
CA LYS A 132 -6.00 15.82 -5.85
C LYS A 132 -5.87 14.31 -5.69
N LEU A 133 -6.08 13.54 -6.77
CA LEU A 133 -5.91 12.09 -6.76
C LEU A 133 -4.46 11.69 -6.49
N HIS A 134 -3.50 12.41 -7.06
CA HIS A 134 -2.08 12.19 -6.81
C HIS A 134 -1.72 12.44 -5.34
N GLU A 135 -2.17 13.54 -4.74
CA GLU A 135 -1.95 13.81 -3.31
C GLU A 135 -2.61 12.78 -2.40
N ALA A 136 -3.86 12.39 -2.71
CA ALA A 136 -4.55 11.32 -1.99
C ALA A 136 -3.77 10.00 -2.07
N SER A 137 -3.22 9.65 -3.24
CA SER A 137 -2.42 8.43 -3.41
C SER A 137 -1.17 8.43 -2.50
N ARG A 138 -0.53 9.58 -2.29
CA ARG A 138 0.64 9.70 -1.40
C ARG A 138 0.28 9.41 0.06
N LEU A 139 -0.86 9.89 0.52
CA LEU A 139 -1.36 9.60 1.87
C LEU A 139 -1.65 8.11 2.03
N ILE A 140 -2.32 7.51 1.04
CA ILE A 140 -2.62 6.09 1.03
C ILE A 140 -1.33 5.24 1.06
N PHE A 141 -0.34 5.55 0.22
CA PHE A 141 0.94 4.85 0.25
C PHE A 141 1.66 4.98 1.58
N THR A 142 1.64 6.17 2.19
CA THR A 142 2.22 6.37 3.52
C THR A 142 1.56 5.45 4.55
N GLY A 143 0.22 5.37 4.53
CA GLY A 143 -0.54 4.43 5.35
C GLY A 143 -0.13 2.98 5.08
N THR A 144 -0.14 2.55 3.82
CA THR A 144 0.26 1.20 3.41
C THR A 144 1.66 0.85 3.93
N ILE A 145 2.65 1.74 3.78
CA ILE A 145 4.02 1.53 4.23
C ILE A 145 4.07 1.35 5.76
N VAL A 146 3.47 2.27 6.51
CA VAL A 146 3.51 2.26 7.99
C VAL A 146 2.84 1.01 8.53
N PHE A 147 1.67 0.66 8.01
CA PHE A 147 0.91 -0.50 8.50
C PHE A 147 1.50 -1.84 8.03
N ALA A 148 2.08 -1.90 6.83
CA ALA A 148 2.84 -3.07 6.40
C ALA A 148 4.05 -3.32 7.31
N LEU A 149 4.82 -2.25 7.61
CA LEU A 149 5.96 -2.33 8.51
C LEU A 149 5.55 -2.74 9.92
N ALA A 150 4.49 -2.14 10.46
CA ALA A 150 3.96 -2.51 11.76
C ALA A 150 3.60 -4.01 11.82
N SER A 151 2.92 -4.54 10.80
CA SER A 151 2.55 -5.97 10.75
C SER A 151 3.77 -6.90 10.66
N LEU A 152 4.86 -6.45 10.03
CA LEU A 152 6.12 -7.19 9.95
C LEU A 152 6.88 -7.19 11.28
N VAL A 153 6.90 -6.06 12.00
CA VAL A 153 7.75 -5.85 13.18
C VAL A 153 7.08 -6.30 14.49
N LEU A 154 5.77 -6.12 14.64
CA LEU A 154 5.04 -6.45 15.88
C LEU A 154 5.25 -7.90 16.38
N PRO A 155 5.30 -8.93 15.52
CA PRO A 155 5.60 -10.30 15.94
C PRO A 155 6.99 -10.45 16.59
N VAL A 156 7.99 -9.71 16.11
CA VAL A 156 9.38 -9.78 16.60
C VAL A 156 9.46 -9.16 18.00
N ILE A 157 8.85 -7.99 18.19
CA ILE A 157 8.82 -7.29 19.48
C ILE A 157 8.09 -8.12 20.54
N SER A 158 6.97 -8.75 20.17
CA SER A 158 6.21 -9.62 21.07
C SER A 158 7.01 -10.84 21.51
N THR A 159 7.84 -11.41 20.64
CA THR A 159 8.62 -12.61 20.96
C THR A 159 9.74 -12.29 21.95
N LYS A 160 10.43 -11.15 21.76
CA LYS A 160 11.54 -10.72 22.63
C LYS A 160 11.12 -10.44 24.08
N ARG A 161 9.93 -9.87 24.31
CA ARG A 161 9.41 -9.62 25.67
C ARG A 161 8.99 -10.86 26.44
N ILE A 162 8.77 -11.98 25.77
CA ILE A 162 8.39 -13.24 26.43
C ILE A 162 9.65 -14.02 26.84
N SER A 163 10.80 -13.72 26.23
CA SER A 163 12.11 -14.33 26.52
C SER A 163 12.98 -13.55 27.52
N ASP A 164 12.57 -12.34 27.90
CA ASP A 164 13.18 -11.50 28.94
C ASP A 164 12.34 -11.60 30.23
#